data_AF-A0A0N0RSI6-F1
#
_entry.id   AF-A0A0N0RSI6-F1
#
_cell.length_a   1.000
_cell.length_b   1.000
_cell.length_c   1.000
_cell.angle_alpha   90.00
_cell.angle_beta   90.00
_cell.angle_gamma   90.00
#
_symmetry.space_group_name_H-M   'P 1'
#
loop_
_entity.id
_entity.type
_entity.pdbx_description
1 polymer ?
#
loop_
_entity_poly.entity_id
_entity_poly.type
_entity_poly.pdbx_seq_one_letter_code
_entity_poly.pdbx_strand_id
1 'polypeptide(L)'
;MQRGSQAEARRAAGLPVLPREVMYRIVHALSHPASEGDAASVQALLRLSAVCHIVRDWALSALYDVLVLPRHVRDFRKWYARMRAAQPPFPSIGYVRALFVGIDDITRLTQTSAGWESELLRFLHYHGSTIEYLSLWQTESRALLRDAAQVSGQHSHAAWAVGEHLFDEAPAAAPEPSSSHWEDQDMPQWLRDELAHAPTDQVARQHMAHFPLVPRAAPQPLAWRQRPRPRLCTPRCLSIVMHYPFYENERPDLFAKMIVWSCVEELDVYVPMELDKSLQLLSTLIHTPTRRLRISSAHTTLAIESLASAPWSNACDVLAHLLRHATLHEALLQEMRGRGVSAPEVLRAACLRHLAQMPAAAADIPPPTIPGLRLCFTSPHQAVWGKLRHRLWDFRERAQYGEEGAWAELLRSPT
;
A
#
# COMPACT_ATOMS: atom_id res chain seq x y z
N MET A 1 -23.20 -27.43 -31.21
CA MET A 1 -24.23 -26.66 -30.48
C MET A 1 -23.68 -25.28 -30.15
N GLN A 2 -24.11 -24.28 -30.92
CA GLN A 2 -23.68 -22.88 -30.77
C GLN A 2 -24.25 -22.32 -29.45
N ARG A 3 -23.38 -21.94 -28.51
CA ARG A 3 -23.76 -21.13 -27.34
C ARG A 3 -24.02 -19.71 -27.83
N GLY A 4 -25.20 -19.44 -28.38
CA GLY A 4 -25.70 -18.06 -28.50
C GLY A 4 -25.66 -17.45 -27.11
N SER A 5 -25.06 -16.26 -26.97
CA SER A 5 -24.84 -15.69 -25.64
C SER A 5 -26.22 -15.47 -24.99
N GLN A 6 -26.36 -15.83 -23.71
CA GLN A 6 -27.62 -15.65 -22.96
C GLN A 6 -28.17 -14.21 -23.08
N ALA A 7 -27.30 -13.23 -23.35
CA ALA A 7 -27.64 -11.84 -23.64
C ALA A 7 -28.37 -11.65 -24.98
N GLU A 8 -28.02 -12.39 -26.03
CA GLU A 8 -28.71 -12.38 -27.33
C GLU A 8 -30.08 -13.03 -27.23
N ALA A 9 -30.21 -14.13 -26.48
CA ALA A 9 -31.50 -14.76 -26.21
C ALA A 9 -32.45 -13.84 -25.42
N ARG A 10 -31.93 -13.10 -24.43
CA ARG A 10 -32.72 -12.11 -23.67
C ARG A 10 -33.10 -10.87 -24.50
N ARG A 11 -32.19 -10.39 -25.35
CA ARG A 11 -32.49 -9.32 -26.32
C ARG A 11 -33.58 -9.75 -27.30
N ALA A 12 -33.49 -10.98 -27.82
CA ALA A 12 -34.51 -11.56 -28.69
C ALA A 12 -35.87 -11.73 -27.98
N ALA A 13 -35.87 -11.94 -26.65
CA ALA A 13 -37.07 -12.00 -25.82
C ALA A 13 -37.61 -10.62 -25.37
N GLY A 14 -37.03 -9.51 -25.86
CA GLY A 14 -37.48 -8.16 -25.50
C GLY A 14 -37.19 -7.74 -24.06
N LEU A 15 -36.37 -8.51 -23.33
CA LEU A 15 -35.99 -8.18 -21.96
C LEU A 15 -34.89 -7.10 -21.98
N PRO A 16 -34.98 -6.06 -21.12
CA PRO A 16 -33.95 -5.03 -21.06
C PRO A 16 -32.62 -5.66 -20.61
N VAL A 17 -31.58 -5.45 -21.42
CA VAL A 17 -30.20 -5.86 -21.11
C VAL A 17 -29.38 -4.59 -20.97
N LEU A 18 -28.85 -4.35 -19.77
CA LEU A 18 -27.89 -3.27 -19.54
C LEU A 18 -26.64 -3.50 -20.40
N PRO A 19 -26.21 -2.53 -21.22
CA PRO A 19 -24.96 -2.62 -21.96
C PRO A 19 -23.78 -2.81 -21.00
N ARG A 20 -22.74 -3.53 -21.44
CA ARG A 20 -21.56 -3.82 -20.62
C ARG A 20 -20.83 -2.54 -20.21
N GLU A 21 -20.83 -1.56 -21.09
CA GLU A 21 -20.23 -0.24 -20.91
C GLU A 21 -20.95 0.54 -19.80
N VAL A 22 -22.28 0.42 -19.72
CA VAL A 22 -23.07 1.03 -18.64
C VAL A 22 -22.76 0.34 -17.32
N MET A 23 -22.67 -0.99 -17.30
CA MET A 23 -22.29 -1.74 -16.10
C MET A 23 -20.88 -1.38 -15.61
N TYR A 24 -19.91 -1.28 -16.51
CA TYR A 24 -18.56 -0.84 -16.19
C TYR A 24 -18.55 0.57 -15.57
N ARG A 25 -19.31 1.51 -16.16
CA ARG A 25 -19.45 2.87 -15.61
C ARG A 25 -20.09 2.89 -14.23
N ILE A 26 -21.09 2.04 -13.97
CA ILE A 26 -21.70 1.90 -12.65
C ILE A 26 -20.66 1.41 -11.64
N VAL A 27 -19.95 0.32 -11.96
CA VAL A 27 -18.89 -0.23 -11.09
C VAL A 27 -17.81 0.82 -10.82
N HIS A 28 -17.37 1.54 -11.84
CA HIS A 28 -16.38 2.60 -11.71
C HIS A 28 -16.89 3.75 -10.82
N ALA A 29 -18.14 4.18 -10.98
CA ALA A 29 -18.74 5.23 -10.15
C ALA A 29 -18.85 4.84 -8.67
N LEU A 30 -18.99 3.54 -8.38
CA LEU A 30 -19.04 3.01 -7.01
C LEU A 30 -17.65 2.84 -6.38
N SER A 31 -16.56 2.82 -7.16
CA SER A 31 -15.21 2.55 -6.67
C SER A 31 -14.74 3.59 -5.64
N HIS A 32 -14.88 4.88 -5.96
CA HIS A 32 -14.46 5.98 -5.09
C HIS A 32 -15.21 6.00 -3.74
N PRO A 33 -16.56 6.04 -3.69
CA PRO A 33 -17.27 5.99 -2.42
C PRO A 33 -17.01 4.70 -1.65
N ALA A 34 -16.84 3.55 -2.33
CA ALA A 34 -16.45 2.31 -1.65
C ALA A 34 -15.06 2.42 -1.00
N SER A 35 -14.09 3.08 -1.65
CA SER A 35 -12.75 3.33 -1.07
C SER A 35 -12.77 4.30 0.13
N GLU A 36 -13.81 5.13 0.25
CA GLU A 36 -14.10 5.98 1.41
C GLU A 36 -14.78 5.21 2.56
N GLY A 37 -15.16 3.95 2.32
CA GLY A 37 -15.88 3.12 3.28
C GLY A 37 -17.40 3.31 3.26
N ASP A 38 -17.97 3.88 2.18
CA ASP A 38 -19.42 3.94 2.02
C ASP A 38 -20.03 2.54 1.96
N ALA A 39 -20.85 2.20 2.96
CA ALA A 39 -21.39 0.87 3.13
C ALA A 39 -22.30 0.46 1.96
N ALA A 40 -23.08 1.40 1.41
CA ALA A 40 -23.97 1.13 0.28
C ALA A 40 -23.18 0.77 -0.98
N SER A 41 -22.12 1.52 -1.28
CA SER A 41 -21.24 1.25 -2.42
C SER A 41 -20.48 -0.06 -2.27
N VAL A 42 -19.96 -0.34 -1.07
CA VAL A 42 -19.30 -1.63 -0.78
C VAL A 42 -20.28 -2.79 -0.98
N GLN A 43 -21.48 -2.71 -0.41
CA GLN A 43 -22.51 -3.75 -0.59
C GLN A 43 -22.94 -3.90 -2.05
N ALA A 44 -23.10 -2.79 -2.78
CA ALA A 44 -23.46 -2.81 -4.20
C ALA A 44 -22.39 -3.54 -5.02
N LEU A 45 -21.11 -3.22 -4.83
CA LEU A 45 -20.01 -3.90 -5.52
C LEU A 45 -19.92 -5.39 -5.13
N LEU A 46 -20.12 -5.74 -3.86
CA LEU A 46 -20.17 -7.14 -3.42
C LEU A 46 -21.30 -7.91 -4.13
N ARG A 47 -22.50 -7.32 -4.24
CA ARG A 47 -23.63 -7.91 -4.96
C ARG A 47 -23.35 -8.02 -6.47
N LEU A 48 -22.78 -6.98 -7.08
CA LEU A 48 -22.35 -7.00 -8.48
C LEU A 48 -21.31 -8.09 -8.74
N SER A 49 -20.45 -8.37 -7.76
CA SER A 49 -19.44 -9.42 -7.89
C SER A 49 -20.00 -10.84 -8.03
N ALA A 50 -21.28 -11.02 -7.69
CA ALA A 50 -21.98 -12.29 -7.77
C ALA A 50 -22.74 -12.49 -9.10
N VAL A 51 -22.82 -11.47 -9.96
CA VAL A 51 -23.63 -11.49 -11.19
C VAL A 51 -23.01 -12.39 -12.28
N CYS A 52 -21.78 -12.12 -12.69
CA CYS A 52 -21.06 -12.93 -13.67
C CYS A 52 -19.54 -12.72 -13.56
N HIS A 53 -18.73 -13.56 -14.20
CA HIS A 53 -17.27 -13.52 -14.08
C HIS A 53 -16.64 -12.17 -14.48
N ILE A 54 -17.17 -11.50 -15.51
CA ILE A 54 -16.65 -10.19 -15.97
C ILE A 54 -16.96 -9.11 -14.94
N VAL A 55 -18.22 -9.03 -14.50
CA VAL A 55 -18.65 -8.03 -13.50
C VAL A 55 -18.01 -8.32 -12.15
N ARG A 56 -17.74 -9.59 -11.84
CA ARG A 56 -16.95 -10.00 -10.67
C ARG A 56 -15.56 -9.38 -10.69
N ASP A 57 -14.84 -9.56 -11.78
CA ASP A 57 -13.49 -9.01 -11.92
C ASP A 57 -13.49 -7.48 -11.77
N TRP A 58 -14.43 -6.79 -12.45
CA TRP A 58 -14.58 -5.34 -12.32
C TRP A 58 -14.94 -4.89 -10.91
N ALA A 59 -15.89 -5.56 -10.26
CA ALA A 59 -16.37 -5.18 -8.95
C ALA A 59 -15.32 -5.44 -7.85
N LEU A 60 -14.62 -6.57 -7.91
CA LEU A 60 -13.53 -6.87 -6.99
C LEU A 60 -12.33 -5.95 -7.21
N SER A 61 -12.01 -5.61 -8.46
CA SER A 61 -11.02 -4.58 -8.78
C SER A 61 -11.43 -3.23 -8.17
N ALA A 62 -12.67 -2.77 -8.40
CA ALA A 62 -13.17 -1.53 -7.82
C ALA A 62 -13.19 -1.52 -6.28
N LEU A 63 -13.37 -2.67 -5.63
CA LEU A 63 -13.36 -2.80 -4.16
C LEU A 63 -11.96 -2.83 -3.55
N TYR A 64 -10.99 -3.43 -4.25
CA TYR A 64 -9.72 -3.83 -3.64
C TYR A 64 -8.48 -3.22 -4.30
N ASP A 65 -8.61 -2.55 -5.45
CA ASP A 65 -7.48 -1.91 -6.15
C ASP A 65 -6.76 -0.88 -5.27
N VAL A 66 -7.53 -0.01 -4.60
CA VAL A 66 -7.02 0.97 -3.63
C VAL A 66 -7.61 0.68 -2.25
N LEU A 67 -6.78 0.18 -1.33
CA LEU A 67 -7.18 -0.14 0.03
C LEU A 67 -6.62 0.86 1.04
N VAL A 68 -7.53 1.46 1.81
CA VAL A 68 -7.21 2.23 3.02
C VAL A 68 -7.65 1.40 4.21
N LEU A 69 -6.69 0.89 4.98
CA LEU A 69 -7.02 0.04 6.12
C LEU A 69 -7.61 0.85 7.29
N PRO A 70 -8.48 0.24 8.13
CA PRO A 70 -9.05 0.92 9.28
C PRO A 70 -7.97 1.46 10.22
N ARG A 71 -8.17 2.69 10.69
CA ARG A 71 -7.23 3.40 11.57
C ARG A 71 -7.15 2.81 12.97
N HIS A 72 -8.25 2.33 13.54
CA HIS A 72 -8.21 1.74 14.87
C HIS A 72 -7.83 0.27 14.80
N VAL A 73 -6.86 -0.17 15.63
CA VAL A 73 -6.39 -1.57 15.65
C VAL A 73 -7.54 -2.57 15.80
N ARG A 74 -8.53 -2.29 16.65
CA ARG A 74 -9.71 -3.15 16.84
C ARG A 74 -10.48 -3.36 15.54
N ASP A 75 -10.66 -2.31 14.74
CA ASP A 75 -11.43 -2.37 13.50
C ASP A 75 -10.59 -2.98 12.38
N PHE A 76 -9.28 -2.75 12.36
CA PHE A 76 -8.36 -3.49 11.50
C PHE A 76 -8.45 -5.00 11.77
N ARG A 77 -8.40 -5.44 13.03
CA ARG A 77 -8.49 -6.87 13.37
C ARG A 77 -9.83 -7.49 12.98
N LYS A 78 -10.94 -6.79 13.22
CA LYS A 78 -12.27 -7.24 12.75
C LYS A 78 -12.29 -7.35 11.23
N TRP A 79 -11.75 -6.35 10.52
CA TRP A 79 -11.66 -6.37 9.08
C TRP A 79 -10.80 -7.54 8.58
N TYR A 80 -9.61 -7.73 9.15
CA TYR A 80 -8.69 -8.82 8.80
C TYR A 80 -9.32 -10.19 9.06
N ALA A 81 -10.00 -10.37 10.20
CA ALA A 81 -10.73 -11.60 10.52
C ALA A 81 -11.83 -11.90 9.49
N ARG A 82 -12.59 -10.87 9.05
CA ARG A 82 -13.57 -11.02 7.96
C ARG A 82 -12.91 -11.41 6.64
N MET A 83 -11.80 -10.78 6.26
CA MET A 83 -11.06 -11.12 5.04
C MET A 83 -10.53 -12.55 5.07
N ARG A 84 -10.03 -13.00 6.24
CA ARG A 84 -9.56 -14.37 6.45
C ARG A 84 -10.70 -15.40 6.44
N ALA A 85 -11.86 -15.06 7.01
CA ALA A 85 -13.02 -15.96 7.07
C ALA A 85 -13.84 -16.00 5.77
N ALA A 86 -13.61 -15.05 4.85
CA ALA A 86 -14.25 -15.02 3.54
C ALA A 86 -13.98 -16.31 2.74
N GLN A 87 -14.85 -16.60 1.77
CA GLN A 87 -14.73 -17.79 0.93
C GLN A 87 -14.70 -17.40 -0.56
N PRO A 88 -13.54 -17.48 -1.23
CA PRO A 88 -12.24 -17.92 -0.71
C PRO A 88 -11.61 -16.89 0.26
N PRO A 89 -10.67 -17.32 1.14
CA PRO A 89 -9.98 -16.40 2.05
C PRO A 89 -9.16 -15.38 1.27
N PHE A 90 -9.18 -14.15 1.79
CA PHE A 90 -8.60 -12.95 1.18
C PHE A 90 -9.07 -12.77 -0.28
N PRO A 91 -10.35 -12.41 -0.49
CA PRO A 91 -10.90 -12.17 -1.83
C PRO A 91 -10.19 -11.03 -2.58
N SER A 92 -9.43 -10.20 -1.87
CA SER A 92 -8.58 -9.13 -2.42
C SER A 92 -7.27 -9.61 -3.04
N ILE A 93 -6.89 -10.89 -2.90
CA ILE A 93 -5.61 -11.38 -3.44
C ILE A 93 -5.61 -11.21 -4.96
N GLY A 94 -4.54 -10.62 -5.49
CA GLY A 94 -4.38 -10.35 -6.92
C GLY A 94 -4.95 -8.99 -7.37
N TYR A 95 -5.76 -8.32 -6.55
CA TYR A 95 -6.39 -7.04 -6.91
C TYR A 95 -5.71 -5.85 -6.25
N VAL A 96 -5.07 -6.02 -5.08
CA VAL A 96 -4.51 -4.88 -4.32
C VAL A 96 -3.30 -4.30 -5.02
N ARG A 97 -3.48 -3.15 -5.67
CA ARG A 97 -2.42 -2.36 -6.29
C ARG A 97 -1.88 -1.28 -5.36
N ALA A 98 -2.74 -0.69 -4.53
CA ALA A 98 -2.36 0.37 -3.63
C ALA A 98 -2.87 0.11 -2.21
N LEU A 99 -1.99 0.31 -1.23
CA LEU A 99 -2.27 0.07 0.18
C LEU A 99 -1.81 1.24 1.05
N PHE A 100 -2.74 1.81 1.80
CA PHE A 100 -2.48 2.76 2.87
C PHE A 100 -2.77 2.13 4.22
N VAL A 101 -1.81 2.23 5.14
CA VAL A 101 -1.94 1.74 6.51
C VAL A 101 -1.46 2.81 7.49
N GLY A 102 -2.37 3.25 8.36
CA GLY A 102 -2.04 4.12 9.48
C GLY A 102 -2.83 3.71 10.71
N ILE A 103 -2.42 2.60 11.33
CA ILE A 103 -3.11 2.04 12.48
C ILE A 103 -2.63 2.78 13.73
N ASP A 104 -3.56 3.45 14.41
CA ASP A 104 -3.31 4.03 15.71
C ASP A 104 -3.40 2.93 16.78
N ASP A 105 -2.24 2.52 17.30
CA ASP A 105 -2.16 1.70 18.50
C ASP A 105 -2.20 2.58 19.76
N ILE A 106 -3.38 3.12 20.05
CA ILE A 106 -3.66 3.88 21.29
C ILE A 106 -3.60 2.93 22.52
N THR A 107 -3.62 1.62 22.27
CA THR A 107 -3.72 0.55 23.25
C THR A 107 -2.36 -0.09 23.52
N ARG A 108 -1.39 0.68 24.02
CA ARG A 108 -0.20 0.10 24.69
C ARG A 108 -0.53 -0.70 25.97
N LEU A 109 -1.82 -0.93 26.27
CA LEU A 109 -2.33 -1.27 27.60
C LEU A 109 -3.24 -2.51 27.67
N THR A 110 -3.54 -3.22 26.57
CA THR A 110 -4.49 -4.36 26.61
C THR A 110 -4.05 -5.55 25.76
N GLN A 111 -4.16 -6.78 26.27
CA GLN A 111 -3.86 -8.02 25.53
C GLN A 111 -4.60 -8.17 24.18
N THR A 112 -5.72 -7.47 23.99
CA THR A 112 -6.53 -7.45 22.76
C THR A 112 -5.89 -6.71 21.58
N SER A 113 -4.88 -5.87 21.82
CA SER A 113 -4.11 -5.20 20.75
C SER A 113 -2.85 -5.98 20.36
N ALA A 114 -2.41 -6.99 21.11
CA ALA A 114 -1.24 -7.77 20.74
C ALA A 114 -1.45 -8.57 19.43
N GLY A 115 -0.38 -8.66 18.61
CA GLY A 115 -0.31 -9.52 17.42
C GLY A 115 -0.75 -8.88 16.09
N TRP A 116 -1.22 -7.62 16.09
CA TRP A 116 -1.63 -6.93 14.85
C TRP A 116 -0.46 -6.77 13.86
N GLU A 117 0.77 -6.61 14.35
CA GLU A 117 1.98 -6.50 13.52
C GLU A 117 2.18 -7.75 12.66
N SER A 118 2.02 -8.94 13.26
CA SER A 118 2.09 -10.21 12.53
C SER A 118 0.94 -10.39 11.54
N GLU A 119 -0.26 -9.88 11.85
CA GLU A 119 -1.40 -9.86 10.93
C GLU A 119 -1.13 -8.93 9.74
N LEU A 120 -0.56 -7.75 9.97
CA LEU A 120 -0.14 -6.81 8.92
C LEU A 120 0.96 -7.42 8.04
N LEU A 121 2.03 -7.95 8.63
CA LEU A 121 3.13 -8.55 7.86
C LEU A 121 2.64 -9.73 7.02
N ARG A 122 1.72 -10.54 7.56
CA ARG A 122 1.09 -11.61 6.80
C ARG A 122 0.25 -11.06 5.63
N PHE A 123 -0.50 -9.99 5.85
CA PHE A 123 -1.24 -9.31 4.78
C PHE A 123 -0.29 -8.80 3.68
N LEU A 124 0.79 -8.11 4.06
CA LEU A 124 1.81 -7.64 3.11
C LEU A 124 2.49 -8.79 2.37
N HIS A 125 2.64 -9.97 2.98
CA HIS A 125 3.21 -11.13 2.30
C HIS A 125 2.26 -11.73 1.26
N TYR A 126 0.95 -11.80 1.55
CA TYR A 126 -0.04 -12.33 0.60
C TYR A 126 -0.31 -11.38 -0.58
N HIS A 127 -0.30 -10.07 -0.32
CA HIS A 127 -0.64 -9.06 -1.32
C HIS A 127 0.59 -8.38 -1.93
N GLY A 128 1.77 -8.58 -1.35
CA GLY A 128 2.97 -7.80 -1.64
C GLY A 128 3.44 -7.82 -3.09
N SER A 129 3.13 -8.88 -3.84
CA SER A 129 3.48 -8.97 -5.26
C SER A 129 2.69 -8.02 -6.17
N THR A 130 1.50 -7.60 -5.77
CA THR A 130 0.63 -6.74 -6.59
C THR A 130 0.65 -5.29 -6.13
N ILE A 131 1.15 -5.02 -4.92
CA ILE A 131 1.22 -3.66 -4.38
C ILE A 131 2.30 -2.87 -5.12
N GLU A 132 1.86 -1.87 -5.86
CA GLU A 132 2.71 -0.85 -6.49
C GLU A 132 2.90 0.36 -5.58
N TYR A 133 1.86 0.77 -4.86
CA TYR A 133 1.85 1.92 -3.96
C TYR A 133 1.66 1.46 -2.52
N LEU A 134 2.68 1.63 -1.68
CA LEU A 134 2.62 1.30 -0.25
C LEU A 134 2.88 2.55 0.59
N SER A 135 1.91 2.93 1.41
CA SER A 135 2.07 3.99 2.40
C SER A 135 1.83 3.44 3.79
N LEU A 136 2.89 3.43 4.61
CA LEU A 136 2.88 3.00 5.99
C LEU A 136 3.11 4.18 6.92
N TRP A 137 2.40 4.18 8.05
CA TRP A 137 2.61 5.11 9.13
C TRP A 137 3.64 4.58 10.14
N GLN A 138 3.79 5.25 11.28
CA GLN A 138 4.89 5.08 12.22
C GLN A 138 5.06 3.63 12.71
N THR A 139 4.01 3.03 13.23
CA THR A 139 4.03 1.70 13.83
C THR A 139 4.20 0.60 12.79
N GLU A 140 3.58 0.77 11.63
CA GLU A 140 3.59 -0.16 10.50
C GLU A 140 4.93 -0.15 9.79
N SER A 141 5.48 1.04 9.55
CA SER A 141 6.81 1.21 8.97
C SER A 141 7.83 0.52 9.86
N ARG A 142 7.74 0.73 11.17
CA ARG A 142 8.63 0.06 12.12
C ARG A 142 8.45 -1.45 12.12
N ALA A 143 7.23 -1.98 12.05
CA ALA A 143 6.97 -3.41 11.96
C ALA A 143 7.61 -4.01 10.69
N LEU A 144 7.46 -3.35 9.54
CA LEU A 144 8.08 -3.77 8.28
C LEU A 144 9.61 -3.69 8.34
N LEU A 145 10.17 -2.60 8.88
CA LEU A 145 11.62 -2.40 8.95
C LEU A 145 12.31 -3.31 9.97
N ARG A 146 11.58 -3.85 10.94
CA ARG A 146 12.06 -4.87 11.89
C ARG A 146 11.92 -6.30 11.39
N ASP A 147 11.18 -6.52 10.31
CA ASP A 147 10.91 -7.87 9.82
C ASP A 147 12.20 -8.52 9.31
N ALA A 148 12.62 -9.59 9.99
CA ALA A 148 13.82 -10.34 9.64
C ALA A 148 13.70 -11.02 8.26
N ALA A 149 12.47 -11.24 7.76
CA ALA A 149 12.23 -11.78 6.43
C ALA A 149 12.66 -10.83 5.30
N GLN A 150 12.90 -9.55 5.62
CA GLN A 150 13.34 -8.56 4.64
C GLN A 150 14.78 -8.79 4.17
N VAL A 151 15.63 -9.45 4.96
CA VAL A 151 17.03 -9.70 4.58
C VAL A 151 17.25 -11.20 4.35
N SER A 152 17.69 -11.57 3.15
CA SER A 152 18.01 -12.97 2.83
C SER A 152 19.28 -13.42 3.59
N GLY A 153 19.20 -14.49 4.41
CA GLY A 153 20.33 -15.04 5.16
C GLY A 153 19.92 -15.97 6.31
N GLN A 154 20.85 -16.40 7.18
CA GLN A 154 20.57 -17.30 8.33
C GLN A 154 19.53 -16.78 9.34
N HIS A 155 19.08 -15.53 9.20
CA HIS A 155 18.09 -14.86 10.05
C HIS A 155 16.70 -14.81 9.37
N SER A 156 16.54 -15.46 8.20
CA SER A 156 15.34 -15.38 7.34
C SER A 156 14.13 -16.17 7.86
N HIS A 157 14.13 -16.65 9.11
CA HIS A 157 12.90 -17.17 9.70
C HIS A 157 12.02 -15.97 10.02
N ALA A 158 11.10 -15.67 9.10
CA ALA A 158 10.11 -14.65 9.31
C ALA A 158 9.42 -14.87 10.67
N ALA A 159 9.42 -13.87 11.55
CA ALA A 159 8.91 -14.04 12.91
C ALA A 159 7.43 -14.50 12.95
N TRP A 160 6.68 -14.29 11.86
CA TRP A 160 5.31 -14.78 11.68
C TRP A 160 5.20 -16.26 11.26
N ALA A 161 6.28 -16.87 10.77
CA ALA A 161 6.37 -18.29 10.43
C ALA A 161 6.58 -19.17 11.69
N VAL A 162 6.93 -18.56 12.83
CA VAL A 162 6.91 -19.20 14.15
C VAL A 162 5.44 -19.39 14.56
N GLY A 163 4.82 -20.44 14.02
CA GLY A 163 3.41 -20.76 14.21
C GLY A 163 2.76 -21.46 13.01
N GLU A 164 3.40 -21.50 11.84
CA GLU A 164 2.90 -22.31 10.72
C GLU A 164 3.27 -23.80 10.82
N HIS A 165 4.32 -24.15 11.58
CA HIS A 165 4.57 -25.55 11.96
C HIS A 165 3.48 -26.17 12.85
N LEU A 166 2.54 -25.37 13.37
CA LEU A 166 1.38 -25.84 14.14
C LEU A 166 0.16 -26.19 13.28
N PHE A 167 0.19 -25.92 11.96
CA PHE A 167 -0.94 -26.22 11.06
C PHE A 167 -0.68 -27.40 10.11
N ASP A 168 0.45 -28.10 10.27
CA ASP A 168 0.75 -29.37 9.60
C ASP A 168 0.27 -30.61 10.39
N GLU A 169 -0.41 -30.45 11.53
CA GLU A 169 -1.09 -31.56 12.22
C GLU A 169 -2.62 -31.38 12.24
N ALA A 170 -3.33 -32.41 11.81
CA ALA A 170 -4.78 -32.47 11.65
C ALA A 170 -5.52 -32.82 12.97
N PRO A 171 -6.86 -33.06 12.93
CA PRO A 171 -7.93 -32.16 13.32
C PRO A 171 -8.48 -32.41 14.74
N ALA A 172 -9.02 -31.39 15.40
CA ALA A 172 -9.87 -31.54 16.58
C ALA A 172 -11.22 -30.84 16.39
N ALA A 173 -12.28 -31.62 16.61
CA ALA A 173 -13.71 -31.36 16.51
C ALA A 173 -14.19 -29.90 16.55
N ALA A 174 -14.98 -29.52 15.53
CA ALA A 174 -15.76 -28.28 15.51
C ALA A 174 -16.99 -28.39 16.43
N PRO A 175 -17.34 -27.35 17.22
CA PRO A 175 -18.66 -27.23 17.81
C PRO A 175 -19.64 -26.63 16.79
N GLU A 176 -20.85 -27.18 16.72
CA GLU A 176 -21.91 -26.71 15.82
C GLU A 176 -22.41 -25.30 16.17
N PRO A 177 -22.65 -24.41 15.18
CA PRO A 177 -23.34 -23.16 15.40
C PRO A 177 -24.83 -23.26 14.99
N SER A 178 -25.73 -23.06 15.96
CA SER A 178 -27.15 -22.78 15.71
C SER A 178 -27.31 -21.40 15.05
N SER A 179 -27.82 -21.39 13.81
CA SER A 179 -27.76 -20.26 12.86
C SER A 179 -29.12 -19.80 12.33
N SER A 180 -30.23 -20.04 13.01
CA SER A 180 -31.56 -19.91 12.38
C SER A 180 -32.32 -18.59 12.59
N HIS A 181 -31.67 -17.45 12.87
CA HIS A 181 -32.46 -16.24 13.23
C HIS A 181 -32.14 -14.92 12.49
N TRP A 182 -31.09 -14.86 11.68
CA TRP A 182 -30.70 -13.62 10.99
C TRP A 182 -30.76 -13.71 9.45
N GLU A 183 -30.98 -14.90 8.88
CA GLU A 183 -30.85 -15.14 7.42
C GLU A 183 -32.14 -14.83 6.63
N ASP A 184 -33.31 -14.79 7.27
CA ASP A 184 -34.59 -14.73 6.55
C ASP A 184 -35.07 -13.33 6.14
N GLN A 185 -34.49 -12.25 6.67
CA GLN A 185 -35.01 -10.89 6.43
C GLN A 185 -34.40 -10.16 5.22
N ASP A 186 -33.22 -10.58 4.76
CA ASP A 186 -32.52 -9.92 3.64
C ASP A 186 -32.82 -10.54 2.26
N MET A 187 -33.64 -11.60 2.22
CA MET A 187 -33.93 -12.33 1.00
C MET A 187 -35.17 -11.77 0.26
N PRO A 188 -35.06 -11.40 -1.04
CA PRO A 188 -36.19 -10.96 -1.84
C PRO A 188 -37.35 -11.96 -1.79
N GLN A 189 -38.60 -11.47 -1.71
CA GLN A 189 -39.81 -12.32 -1.57
C GLN A 189 -39.91 -13.39 -2.65
N TRP A 190 -39.60 -13.04 -3.91
CA TRP A 190 -39.64 -13.99 -5.02
C TRP A 190 -38.66 -15.17 -4.85
N LEU A 191 -37.50 -14.95 -4.23
CA LEU A 191 -36.49 -15.99 -3.99
C LEU A 191 -36.88 -16.87 -2.80
N ARG A 192 -37.55 -16.29 -1.79
CA ARG A 192 -38.20 -17.04 -0.71
C ARG A 192 -39.31 -17.95 -1.26
N ASP A 193 -40.14 -17.41 -2.14
CA ASP A 193 -41.20 -18.17 -2.78
C ASP A 193 -40.62 -19.31 -3.65
N GLU A 194 -39.50 -19.09 -4.35
CA GLU A 194 -38.86 -20.12 -5.18
C GLU A 194 -38.18 -21.22 -4.33
N LEU A 195 -37.53 -20.85 -3.23
CA LEU A 195 -36.97 -21.80 -2.25
C LEU A 195 -38.04 -22.64 -1.54
N ALA A 196 -39.28 -22.14 -1.44
CA ALA A 196 -40.39 -22.91 -0.91
C ALA A 196 -40.86 -24.04 -1.87
N HIS A 197 -40.55 -23.93 -3.16
CA HIS A 197 -41.05 -24.85 -4.20
C HIS A 197 -39.96 -25.69 -4.88
N ALA A 198 -38.68 -25.34 -4.73
CA ALA A 198 -37.56 -26.06 -5.34
C ALA A 198 -36.41 -26.27 -4.35
N PRO A 199 -35.65 -27.38 -4.48
CA PRO A 199 -34.56 -27.68 -3.57
C PRO A 199 -33.48 -26.59 -3.63
N THR A 200 -32.97 -26.21 -2.45
CA THR A 200 -32.01 -25.11 -2.26
C THR A 200 -30.83 -25.19 -3.21
N ASP A 201 -30.30 -26.39 -3.48
CA ASP A 201 -29.17 -26.60 -4.40
C ASP A 201 -29.49 -26.24 -5.85
N GLN A 202 -30.74 -26.41 -6.27
CA GLN A 202 -31.19 -26.08 -7.62
C GLN A 202 -31.42 -24.57 -7.75
N VAL A 203 -32.10 -23.98 -6.77
CA VAL A 203 -32.35 -22.52 -6.72
C VAL A 203 -31.02 -21.77 -6.58
N ALA A 204 -30.07 -22.28 -5.79
CA ALA A 204 -28.73 -21.71 -5.65
C ALA A 204 -27.89 -21.81 -6.92
N ARG A 205 -28.08 -22.84 -7.74
CA ARG A 205 -27.43 -22.93 -9.07
C ARG A 205 -28.05 -21.97 -10.10
N GLN A 206 -29.34 -21.71 -9.99
CA GLN A 206 -30.06 -20.83 -10.91
C GLN A 206 -29.90 -19.34 -10.55
N HIS A 207 -29.83 -19.02 -9.26
CA HIS A 207 -29.79 -17.67 -8.71
C HIS A 207 -28.53 -17.44 -7.86
N MET A 208 -27.38 -17.85 -8.41
CA MET A 208 -26.07 -17.83 -7.74
C MET A 208 -25.67 -16.47 -7.15
N ALA A 209 -26.28 -15.39 -7.62
CA ALA A 209 -26.01 -14.03 -7.18
C ALA A 209 -26.62 -13.66 -5.81
N HIS A 210 -27.61 -14.43 -5.33
CA HIS A 210 -28.42 -14.07 -4.17
C HIS A 210 -28.15 -14.91 -2.90
N PHE A 211 -27.33 -15.95 -3.00
CA PHE A 211 -26.97 -16.77 -1.84
C PHE A 211 -25.70 -16.21 -1.20
N PRO A 212 -25.76 -15.68 0.04
CA PRO A 212 -24.59 -15.18 0.73
C PRO A 212 -23.69 -16.35 1.10
N LEU A 213 -22.55 -16.49 0.40
CA LEU A 213 -21.33 -17.11 0.91
C LEU A 213 -21.47 -18.46 1.68
N VAL A 214 -22.38 -19.35 1.26
CA VAL A 214 -22.40 -20.73 1.79
C VAL A 214 -21.26 -21.53 1.14
N PRO A 215 -20.45 -22.28 1.92
CA PRO A 215 -19.33 -23.05 1.41
C PRO A 215 -19.77 -24.08 0.37
N ARG A 216 -19.31 -23.91 -0.86
CA ARG A 216 -19.46 -24.90 -1.92
C ARG A 216 -18.55 -26.09 -1.59
N ALA A 217 -19.16 -27.23 -1.27
CA ALA A 217 -18.58 -28.57 -1.28
C ALA A 217 -17.38 -28.81 -0.35
N ALA A 218 -17.36 -29.98 0.31
CA ALA A 218 -16.16 -30.50 0.93
C ALA A 218 -15.06 -30.60 -0.15
N PRO A 219 -13.91 -29.94 0.02
CA PRO A 219 -13.08 -29.68 -1.12
C PRO A 219 -12.14 -30.86 -1.40
N GLN A 220 -12.28 -31.45 -2.60
CA GLN A 220 -11.16 -32.06 -3.30
C GLN A 220 -10.00 -31.06 -3.35
N PRO A 221 -8.72 -31.51 -3.29
CA PRO A 221 -7.58 -30.71 -2.81
C PRO A 221 -7.64 -29.29 -3.35
N LEU A 222 -7.92 -28.39 -2.42
CA LEU A 222 -8.36 -27.04 -2.69
C LEU A 222 -7.40 -26.33 -3.64
N ALA A 223 -7.90 -25.77 -4.75
CA ALA A 223 -7.10 -24.95 -5.67
C ALA A 223 -6.35 -23.80 -4.96
N TRP A 224 -6.73 -23.40 -3.73
CA TRP A 224 -5.94 -22.45 -2.93
C TRP A 224 -4.61 -23.01 -2.43
N ARG A 225 -4.47 -24.33 -2.24
CA ARG A 225 -3.18 -24.99 -1.92
C ARG A 225 -2.21 -24.98 -3.11
N GLN A 226 -2.71 -24.75 -4.32
CA GLN A 226 -1.93 -24.61 -5.55
C GLN A 226 -1.60 -23.14 -5.87
N ARG A 227 -1.94 -22.19 -4.99
CA ARG A 227 -1.61 -20.77 -5.21
C ARG A 227 -0.09 -20.59 -5.23
N PRO A 228 0.43 -19.69 -6.10
CA PRO A 228 1.84 -19.31 -6.06
C PRO A 228 2.22 -18.92 -4.64
N ARG A 229 3.41 -19.34 -4.19
CA ARG A 229 3.90 -18.97 -2.87
C ARG A 229 3.88 -17.45 -2.74
N PRO A 230 3.40 -16.91 -1.60
CA PRO A 230 3.38 -15.48 -1.37
C PRO A 230 4.78 -14.90 -1.60
N ARG A 231 4.85 -13.80 -2.37
CA ARG A 231 6.10 -13.09 -2.64
C ARG A 231 6.20 -11.92 -1.67
N LEU A 232 7.42 -11.59 -1.26
CA LEU A 232 7.66 -10.46 -0.38
C LEU A 232 7.22 -9.14 -1.05
N CYS A 233 6.78 -8.20 -0.22
CA CYS A 233 6.27 -6.90 -0.69
C CYS A 233 7.41 -6.07 -1.28
N THR A 234 7.28 -5.72 -2.56
CA THR A 234 8.29 -5.00 -3.36
C THR A 234 7.65 -3.85 -4.13
N PRO A 235 7.15 -2.82 -3.43
CA PRO A 235 6.42 -1.73 -4.06
C PRO A 235 7.32 -0.86 -4.95
N ARG A 236 6.72 -0.19 -5.94
CA ARG A 236 7.40 0.81 -6.78
C ARG A 236 7.43 2.18 -6.10
N CYS A 237 6.36 2.51 -5.40
CA CYS A 237 6.19 3.75 -4.64
C CYS A 237 6.05 3.40 -3.16
N LEU A 238 7.00 3.85 -2.33
CA LEU A 238 7.03 3.55 -0.91
C LEU A 238 7.06 4.83 -0.09
N SER A 239 6.04 5.01 0.75
CA SER A 239 5.98 6.07 1.75
C SER A 239 6.06 5.47 3.14
N ILE A 240 7.11 5.78 3.90
CA ILE A 240 7.34 5.25 5.25
C ILE A 240 7.69 6.35 6.26
N VAL A 241 7.62 5.99 7.54
CA VAL A 241 8.11 6.80 8.66
C VAL A 241 9.26 6.06 9.32
N MET A 242 10.45 6.66 9.32
CA MET A 242 11.60 6.06 10.00
C MET A 242 11.55 6.39 11.50
N HIS A 243 10.98 5.47 12.28
CA HIS A 243 10.88 5.61 13.73
C HIS A 243 11.57 4.44 14.47
N TYR A 244 12.69 4.76 15.09
CA TYR A 244 13.60 3.81 15.75
C TYR A 244 13.01 3.19 17.03
N PRO A 245 13.58 2.05 17.49
CA PRO A 245 14.64 1.27 16.86
C PRO A 245 14.13 0.25 15.81
N PHE A 246 14.94 -0.12 14.82
CA PHE A 246 14.79 -1.27 13.91
C PHE A 246 15.68 -2.47 14.28
N TYR A 247 16.48 -2.35 15.34
CA TYR A 247 17.42 -3.38 15.83
C TYR A 247 18.49 -3.75 14.79
N GLU A 248 18.63 -5.05 14.45
CA GLU A 248 19.68 -5.54 13.56
C GLU A 248 19.63 -4.87 12.18
N ASN A 249 18.43 -4.60 11.66
CA ASN A 249 18.20 -3.96 10.37
C ASN A 249 18.61 -2.47 10.35
N GLU A 250 19.05 -1.89 11.48
CA GLU A 250 19.69 -0.57 11.49
C GLU A 250 21.14 -0.61 11.03
N ARG A 251 21.74 -1.79 10.89
CA ARG A 251 23.09 -1.90 10.35
C ARG A 251 23.07 -1.52 8.87
N PRO A 252 23.93 -0.60 8.39
CA PRO A 252 23.88 -0.10 7.02
C PRO A 252 23.94 -1.19 5.94
N ASP A 253 24.69 -2.26 6.19
CA ASP A 253 24.84 -3.40 5.30
C ASP A 253 23.59 -4.29 5.23
N LEU A 254 22.83 -4.41 6.32
CA LEU A 254 21.58 -5.15 6.37
C LEU A 254 20.43 -4.30 5.84
N PHE A 255 20.37 -3.03 6.23
CA PHE A 255 19.39 -2.05 5.73
C PHE A 255 19.39 -1.99 4.21
N ALA A 256 20.58 -1.86 3.60
CA ALA A 256 20.76 -1.84 2.14
C ALA A 256 20.25 -3.11 1.44
N LYS A 257 20.28 -4.27 2.12
CA LYS A 257 19.90 -5.57 1.56
C LYS A 257 18.43 -5.93 1.76
N MET A 258 17.65 -5.07 2.41
CA MET A 258 16.24 -5.36 2.62
C MET A 258 15.48 -5.41 1.29
N ILE A 259 14.65 -6.43 1.13
CA ILE A 259 13.94 -6.75 -0.11
C ILE A 259 12.92 -5.67 -0.48
N VAL A 260 12.30 -5.00 0.50
CA VAL A 260 11.36 -3.91 0.26
C VAL A 260 11.91 -2.83 -0.68
N TRP A 261 13.23 -2.57 -0.69
CA TRP A 261 13.85 -1.54 -1.53
C TRP A 261 14.01 -1.93 -3.00
N SER A 262 13.95 -3.22 -3.32
CA SER A 262 14.42 -3.78 -4.60
C SER A 262 13.77 -3.16 -5.84
N CYS A 263 12.50 -2.77 -5.74
CA CYS A 263 11.72 -2.20 -6.85
C CYS A 263 11.33 -0.73 -6.62
N VAL A 264 11.79 -0.10 -5.53
CA VAL A 264 11.34 1.25 -5.15
C VAL A 264 11.96 2.28 -6.08
N GLU A 265 11.14 2.87 -6.94
CA GLU A 265 11.50 3.98 -7.82
C GLU A 265 11.24 5.32 -7.13
N GLU A 266 10.22 5.39 -6.27
CA GLU A 266 9.89 6.57 -5.49
C GLU A 266 9.85 6.26 -4.00
N LEU A 267 10.73 6.90 -3.25
CA LEU A 267 10.86 6.73 -1.81
C LEU A 267 10.52 8.04 -1.09
N ASP A 268 9.48 8.00 -0.26
CA ASP A 268 9.09 9.07 0.64
C ASP A 268 9.29 8.66 2.09
N VAL A 269 10.08 9.45 2.82
CA VAL A 269 10.46 9.15 4.19
C VAL A 269 10.18 10.35 5.08
N TYR A 270 9.35 10.13 6.10
CA TYR A 270 9.26 11.06 7.21
C TYR A 270 10.21 10.63 8.33
N VAL A 271 11.03 11.57 8.80
CA VAL A 271 12.08 11.35 9.81
C VAL A 271 11.77 12.22 11.03
N PRO A 272 11.01 11.71 12.02
CA PRO A 272 10.65 12.46 13.22
C PRO A 272 11.82 12.62 14.22
N MET A 273 12.84 11.76 14.15
CA MET A 273 13.97 11.72 15.09
C MET A 273 15.18 11.06 14.43
N GLU A 274 16.37 11.18 15.05
CA GLU A 274 17.61 10.54 14.57
C GLU A 274 17.90 10.87 13.09
N LEU A 275 17.84 12.17 12.74
CA LEU A 275 18.00 12.66 11.38
C LEU A 275 19.29 12.18 10.71
N ASP A 276 20.43 12.38 11.34
CA ASP A 276 21.74 11.99 10.81
C ASP A 276 21.80 10.49 10.48
N LYS A 277 21.43 9.65 11.46
CA LYS A 277 21.35 8.20 11.26
C LYS A 277 20.42 7.81 10.11
N SER A 278 19.26 8.47 9.98
CA SER A 278 18.31 8.19 8.91
C SER A 278 18.86 8.58 7.54
N LEU A 279 19.49 9.75 7.44
CA LEU A 279 20.13 10.22 6.20
C LEU A 279 21.26 9.26 5.78
N GLN A 280 22.10 8.83 6.73
CA GLN A 280 23.16 7.84 6.48
C GLN A 280 22.59 6.50 5.99
N LEU A 281 21.54 5.98 6.61
CA LEU A 281 20.89 4.74 6.14
C LEU A 281 20.28 4.90 4.74
N LEU A 282 19.57 6.00 4.47
CA LEU A 282 18.99 6.24 3.15
C LEU A 282 20.07 6.39 2.08
N SER A 283 21.23 6.95 2.43
CA SER A 283 22.37 7.07 1.53
C SER A 283 23.01 5.73 1.17
N THR A 284 22.73 4.63 1.89
CA THR A 284 23.28 3.31 1.52
C THR A 284 22.49 2.62 0.43
N LEU A 285 21.35 3.18 0.03
CA LEU A 285 20.48 2.65 -1.04
C LEU A 285 20.96 3.06 -2.44
N ILE A 286 22.26 3.20 -2.68
CA ILE A 286 22.82 3.63 -3.98
C ILE A 286 22.63 2.61 -5.11
N HIS A 287 22.34 1.35 -4.77
CA HIS A 287 22.14 0.23 -5.68
C HIS A 287 20.67 0.01 -6.06
N THR A 288 19.73 0.74 -5.45
CA THR A 288 18.29 0.59 -5.70
C THR A 288 17.86 1.43 -6.93
N PRO A 289 16.67 1.20 -7.50
CA PRO A 289 16.19 2.01 -8.63
C PRO A 289 15.58 3.37 -8.21
N THR A 290 15.87 3.88 -7.01
CA THR A 290 15.21 5.07 -6.43
C THR A 290 15.51 6.35 -7.21
N ARG A 291 14.62 6.73 -8.13
CA ARG A 291 14.73 7.96 -8.94
C ARG A 291 14.25 9.19 -8.21
N ARG A 292 13.26 9.05 -7.34
CA ARG A 292 12.72 10.16 -6.54
C ARG A 292 12.84 9.83 -5.05
N LEU A 293 13.49 10.72 -4.32
CA LEU A 293 13.69 10.62 -2.88
C LEU A 293 13.16 11.88 -2.20
N ARG A 294 12.14 11.71 -1.35
CA ARG A 294 11.61 12.76 -0.49
C ARG A 294 11.94 12.43 0.95
N ILE A 295 12.59 13.35 1.64
CA ILE A 295 12.94 13.23 3.05
C ILE A 295 12.35 14.42 3.78
N SER A 296 11.37 14.16 4.64
CA SER A 296 10.65 15.20 5.38
C SER A 296 11.00 15.13 6.87
N SER A 297 11.31 16.27 7.48
CA SER A 297 11.35 16.44 8.93
C SER A 297 10.15 17.25 9.41
N ALA A 298 10.14 17.62 10.70
CA ALA A 298 9.15 18.55 11.25
C ALA A 298 9.27 19.97 10.68
N HIS A 299 10.42 20.32 10.08
CA HIS A 299 10.76 21.69 9.69
C HIS A 299 10.94 21.86 8.18
N THR A 300 11.58 20.89 7.52
CA THR A 300 12.00 21.01 6.12
C THR A 300 11.81 19.68 5.40
N THR A 301 11.48 19.75 4.12
CA THR A 301 11.48 18.61 3.19
C THR A 301 12.55 18.81 2.14
N LEU A 302 13.40 17.80 2.00
CA LEU A 302 14.35 17.63 0.91
C LEU A 302 13.71 16.75 -0.17
N ALA A 303 13.65 17.23 -1.40
CA ALA A 303 13.20 16.49 -2.56
C ALA A 303 14.33 16.37 -3.59
N ILE A 304 14.66 15.14 -3.98
CA ILE A 304 15.67 14.81 -4.98
C ILE A 304 15.00 14.00 -6.09
N GLU A 305 15.12 14.44 -7.34
CA GLU A 305 14.75 13.68 -8.52
C GLU A 305 15.98 13.51 -9.41
N SER A 306 16.38 12.26 -9.65
CA SER A 306 17.47 11.88 -10.55
C SER A 306 16.89 11.06 -11.71
N LEU A 307 16.93 11.64 -12.91
CA LEU A 307 16.50 11.01 -14.15
C LEU A 307 17.63 10.13 -14.70
N ALA A 308 17.30 9.17 -15.58
CA ALA A 308 18.28 8.26 -16.17
C ALA A 308 19.39 8.97 -16.98
N SER A 309 19.19 10.23 -17.38
CA SER A 309 20.19 11.05 -18.06
C SER A 309 21.17 11.77 -17.10
N ALA A 310 20.95 11.67 -15.79
CA ALA A 310 21.80 12.30 -14.79
C ALA A 310 23.13 11.53 -14.64
N PRO A 311 24.21 12.20 -14.19
CA PRO A 311 25.50 11.54 -13.94
C PRO A 311 25.50 10.64 -12.69
N TRP A 312 24.38 10.55 -11.98
CA TRP A 312 24.23 9.83 -10.71
C TRP A 312 23.48 8.52 -10.92
N SER A 313 23.82 7.48 -10.15
CA SER A 313 23.14 6.18 -10.30
C SER A 313 21.65 6.27 -9.95
N ASN A 314 21.33 7.00 -8.89
CA ASN A 314 19.97 7.21 -8.38
C ASN A 314 19.92 8.44 -7.43
N ALA A 315 18.76 8.73 -6.84
CA ALA A 315 18.59 9.86 -5.92
C ALA A 315 19.29 9.65 -4.55
N CYS A 316 19.47 8.40 -4.12
CA CYS A 316 20.21 8.08 -2.90
C CYS A 316 21.73 8.28 -3.05
N ASP A 317 22.28 8.11 -4.26
CA ASP A 317 23.68 8.40 -4.60
C ASP A 317 23.96 9.92 -4.54
N VAL A 318 23.02 10.73 -5.03
CA VAL A 318 23.06 12.19 -4.84
C VAL A 318 23.10 12.54 -3.34
N LEU A 319 22.22 11.94 -2.54
CA LEU A 319 22.23 12.13 -1.09
C LEU A 319 23.58 11.72 -0.48
N ALA A 320 24.11 10.54 -0.85
CA ALA A 320 25.40 10.05 -0.37
C ALA A 320 26.56 11.00 -0.72
N HIS A 321 26.51 11.67 -1.88
CA HIS A 321 27.50 12.69 -2.23
C HIS A 321 27.38 13.94 -1.36
N LEU A 322 26.15 14.43 -1.14
CA LEU A 322 25.90 15.59 -0.27
C LEU A 322 26.36 15.33 1.18
N LEU A 323 26.12 14.13 1.71
CA LEU A 323 26.51 13.76 3.08
C LEU A 323 28.03 13.57 3.25
N ARG A 324 28.77 13.25 2.19
CA ARG A 324 30.25 13.16 2.22
C ARG A 324 30.91 14.53 2.42
N HIS A 325 30.25 15.62 2.03
CA HIS A 325 30.76 16.97 2.23
C HIS A 325 30.39 17.49 3.61
N ALA A 326 31.35 17.49 4.54
CA ALA A 326 31.11 17.78 5.97
C ALA A 326 30.28 19.04 6.24
N THR A 327 30.54 20.15 5.53
CA THR A 327 29.78 21.39 5.75
C THR A 327 28.36 21.35 5.17
N LEU A 328 28.13 20.64 4.07
CA LEU A 328 26.78 20.49 3.48
C LEU A 328 25.96 19.52 4.31
N HIS A 329 26.59 18.45 4.80
CA HIS A 329 25.96 17.53 5.74
C HIS A 329 25.49 18.28 6.99
N GLU A 330 26.36 19.06 7.63
CA GLU A 330 25.98 19.83 8.83
C GLU A 330 24.90 20.86 8.50
N ALA A 331 25.02 21.60 7.38
CA ALA A 331 24.01 22.57 6.96
C ALA A 331 22.64 21.92 6.72
N LEU A 332 22.60 20.75 6.07
CA LEU A 332 21.39 19.96 5.85
C LEU A 332 20.76 19.55 7.19
N LEU A 333 21.56 19.06 8.14
CA LEU A 333 21.06 18.69 9.46
C LEU A 333 20.50 19.89 10.22
N GLN A 334 21.17 21.05 10.18
CA GLN A 334 20.67 22.26 10.83
C GLN A 334 19.35 22.73 10.21
N GLU A 335 19.26 22.73 8.88
CA GLU A 335 18.03 23.06 8.15
C GLU A 335 16.88 22.13 8.55
N MET A 336 17.08 20.81 8.49
CA MET A 336 16.07 19.82 8.86
C MET A 336 15.70 19.83 10.35
N ARG A 337 16.56 20.37 11.23
CA ARG A 337 16.30 20.61 12.66
C ARG A 337 15.62 21.95 12.93
N GLY A 338 15.32 22.75 11.90
CA GLY A 338 14.73 24.08 12.05
C GLY A 338 15.69 25.12 12.63
N ARG A 339 17.00 24.87 12.55
CA ARG A 339 18.09 25.77 12.97
C ARG A 339 18.80 26.43 11.79
N GLY A 340 18.26 26.26 10.59
CA GLY A 340 18.75 26.91 9.37
C GLY A 340 18.78 28.42 9.53
N VAL A 341 19.96 29.01 9.33
CA VAL A 341 20.18 30.47 9.39
C VAL A 341 20.02 31.11 8.00
N SER A 342 20.00 30.29 6.94
CA SER A 342 19.99 30.74 5.55
C SER A 342 18.65 30.45 4.87
N ALA A 343 18.30 31.23 3.84
CA ALA A 343 17.17 30.89 2.98
C ALA A 343 17.43 29.52 2.30
N PRO A 344 16.41 28.66 2.13
CA PRO A 344 16.56 27.30 1.57
C PRO A 344 17.21 27.31 0.17
N GLU A 345 17.04 28.38 -0.59
CA GLU A 345 17.68 28.56 -1.90
C GLU A 345 19.22 28.66 -1.82
N VAL A 346 19.78 29.17 -0.72
CA VAL A 346 21.24 29.26 -0.53
C VAL A 346 21.82 27.86 -0.34
N LEU A 347 21.19 27.04 0.52
CA LEU A 347 21.57 25.65 0.72
C LEU A 347 21.44 24.86 -0.58
N ARG A 348 20.32 25.04 -1.29
CA ARG A 348 20.10 24.44 -2.62
C ARG A 348 21.22 24.79 -3.59
N ALA A 349 21.57 26.07 -3.71
CA ALA A 349 22.62 26.53 -4.62
C ALA A 349 24.01 25.98 -4.24
N ALA A 350 24.31 25.88 -2.94
CA ALA A 350 25.55 25.28 -2.45
C ALA A 350 25.62 23.79 -2.80
N CYS A 351 24.52 23.04 -2.61
CA CYS A 351 24.41 21.64 -3.00
C CYS A 351 24.61 21.44 -4.51
N LEU A 352 23.92 22.24 -5.35
CA LEU A 352 24.06 22.15 -6.82
C LEU A 352 25.48 22.46 -7.30
N ARG A 353 26.14 23.47 -6.72
CA ARG A 353 27.55 23.77 -7.04
C ARG A 353 28.48 22.63 -6.68
N HIS A 354 28.30 22.02 -5.51
CA HIS A 354 29.08 20.86 -5.09
C HIS A 354 28.87 19.66 -6.02
N LEU A 355 27.61 19.35 -6.36
CA LEU A 355 27.27 18.26 -7.28
C LEU A 355 27.77 18.50 -8.70
N ALA A 356 27.87 19.76 -9.13
CA ALA A 356 28.48 20.14 -10.41
C ALA A 356 30.02 20.23 -10.36
N GLN A 357 30.64 19.92 -9.21
CA GLN A 357 32.07 20.05 -8.97
C GLN A 357 32.63 21.46 -9.23
N MET A 358 31.80 22.50 -9.01
CA MET A 358 32.22 23.90 -9.16
C MET A 358 32.99 24.39 -7.91
N PRO A 359 34.03 25.23 -8.09
CA PRO A 359 34.76 25.82 -6.97
C PRO A 359 33.88 26.78 -6.17
N ALA A 360 34.04 26.77 -4.83
CA ALA A 360 33.25 27.58 -3.90
C ALA A 360 33.35 29.10 -4.13
N ALA A 361 34.40 29.57 -4.80
CA ALA A 361 34.60 30.98 -5.17
C ALA A 361 33.59 31.51 -6.21
N ALA A 362 32.77 30.63 -6.81
CA ALA A 362 31.72 30.99 -7.78
C ALA A 362 30.38 31.40 -7.11
N ALA A 363 30.41 32.04 -5.93
CA ALA A 363 29.22 32.37 -5.17
C ALA A 363 28.27 33.32 -5.95
N ASP A 364 28.83 34.25 -6.72
CA ASP A 364 28.12 35.25 -7.52
C ASP A 364 27.55 34.70 -8.84
N ILE A 365 27.91 33.46 -9.21
CA ILE A 365 27.40 32.79 -10.41
C ILE A 365 26.08 32.08 -10.03
N PRO A 366 25.01 32.18 -10.85
CA PRO A 366 23.78 31.45 -10.60
C PRO A 366 24.06 29.93 -10.47
N PRO A 367 23.29 29.20 -9.64
CA PRO A 367 23.51 27.78 -9.45
C PRO A 367 23.41 27.03 -10.77
N PRO A 368 24.31 26.06 -11.04
CA PRO A 368 24.30 25.33 -12.29
C PRO A 368 23.04 24.46 -12.40
N THR A 369 22.48 24.38 -13.59
CA THR A 369 21.50 23.35 -13.93
C THR A 369 22.23 22.08 -14.30
N ILE A 370 22.04 21.02 -13.50
CA ILE A 370 22.59 19.70 -13.79
C ILE A 370 21.54 18.94 -14.61
N PRO A 371 21.82 18.56 -15.87
CA PRO A 371 20.87 17.84 -16.69
C PRO A 371 20.39 16.56 -16.00
N GLY A 372 19.07 16.37 -15.94
CA GLY A 372 18.47 15.20 -15.32
C GLY A 372 18.44 15.20 -13.79
N LEU A 373 18.88 16.26 -13.11
CA LEU A 373 18.81 16.35 -11.65
C LEU A 373 17.93 17.53 -11.22
N ARG A 374 16.98 17.26 -10.33
CA ARG A 374 16.24 18.30 -9.60
C ARG A 374 16.44 18.13 -8.10
N LEU A 375 16.70 19.24 -7.44
CA LEU A 375 16.91 19.33 -6.00
C LEU A 375 16.09 20.49 -5.47
N CYS A 376 15.26 20.24 -4.45
CA CYS A 376 14.40 21.26 -3.82
C CYS A 376 14.39 21.12 -2.30
N PHE A 377 14.23 22.26 -1.62
CA PHE A 377 14.08 22.39 -0.18
C PHE A 377 12.84 23.23 0.11
N THR A 378 11.88 22.70 0.88
CA THR A 378 10.73 23.50 1.32
C THR A 378 11.06 24.31 2.57
N SER A 379 10.56 25.54 2.66
CA SER A 379 10.81 26.40 3.82
C SER A 379 10.07 25.93 5.08
N PRO A 380 10.52 26.34 6.28
CA PRO A 380 9.74 26.20 7.50
C PRO A 380 8.33 26.78 7.30
N HIS A 381 7.32 26.09 7.83
CA HIS A 381 5.87 26.36 7.68
C HIS A 381 5.21 25.94 6.35
N GLN A 382 5.95 25.42 5.38
CA GLN A 382 5.34 24.70 4.25
C GLN A 382 4.85 23.31 4.69
N ALA A 383 3.88 22.75 3.95
CA ALA A 383 3.12 21.56 4.32
C ALA A 383 3.98 20.50 4.99
N VAL A 384 3.68 20.16 6.25
CA VAL A 384 4.33 19.04 6.94
C VAL A 384 3.85 17.75 6.26
N TRP A 385 4.53 17.35 5.18
CA TRP A 385 4.27 16.11 4.44
C TRP A 385 4.39 14.87 5.33
N GLY A 386 5.03 15.04 6.49
CA GLY A 386 5.09 14.07 7.55
C GLY A 386 3.78 13.79 8.28
N LYS A 387 2.71 14.59 8.19
CA LYS A 387 1.47 14.31 8.93
C LYS A 387 0.64 13.23 8.24
N LEU A 388 0.06 12.31 9.04
CA LEU A 388 -0.79 11.22 8.56
C LEU A 388 -1.85 11.68 7.55
N ARG A 389 -2.53 12.80 7.81
CA ARG A 389 -3.55 13.36 6.91
C ARG A 389 -3.00 13.74 5.53
N HIS A 390 -1.79 14.33 5.48
CA HIS A 390 -1.19 14.76 4.21
C HIS A 390 -0.64 13.56 3.45
N ARG A 391 -0.18 12.52 4.15
CA ARG A 391 0.23 11.26 3.53
C ARG A 391 -0.94 10.49 2.95
N LEU A 392 -2.10 10.49 3.63
CA LEU A 392 -3.32 9.90 3.07
C LEU A 392 -3.78 10.66 1.82
N TRP A 393 -3.72 11.99 1.86
CA TRP A 393 -4.00 12.82 0.68
C TRP A 393 -3.03 12.48 -0.47
N ASP A 394 -1.72 12.53 -0.22
CA ASP A 394 -0.69 12.26 -1.22
C ASP A 394 -0.80 10.84 -1.80
N PHE A 395 -1.10 9.86 -0.95
CA PHE A 395 -1.39 8.50 -1.37
C PHE A 395 -2.59 8.45 -2.32
N ARG A 396 -3.69 9.15 -2.02
CA ARG A 396 -4.88 9.16 -2.88
C ARG A 396 -4.64 9.86 -4.20
N GLU A 397 -4.01 11.02 -4.20
CA GLU A 397 -3.63 11.72 -5.44
C GLU A 397 -2.91 10.77 -6.40
N ARG A 398 -1.92 10.06 -5.88
CA ARG A 398 -1.06 9.19 -6.68
C ARG A 398 -1.70 7.86 -7.03
N ALA A 399 -2.27 7.18 -6.05
CA ALA A 399 -2.79 5.82 -6.24
C ALA A 399 -4.18 5.81 -6.89
N GLN A 400 -5.03 6.77 -6.56
CA GLN A 400 -6.44 6.78 -6.97
C GLN A 400 -6.69 7.67 -8.19
N TYR A 401 -6.04 8.83 -8.27
CA TYR A 401 -6.26 9.79 -9.36
C TYR A 401 -5.17 9.75 -10.42
N GLY A 402 -4.03 9.10 -10.14
CA GLY A 402 -2.89 9.05 -11.08
C GLY A 402 -2.16 10.38 -11.21
N GLU A 403 -2.35 11.28 -10.23
CA GLU A 403 -1.72 12.59 -10.17
C GLU A 403 -0.32 12.51 -9.53
N GLU A 404 0.47 13.57 -9.64
CA GLU A 404 1.81 13.63 -9.03
C GLU A 404 1.76 13.86 -7.50
N GLY A 405 0.60 14.21 -6.96
CA GLY A 405 0.42 14.54 -5.54
C GLY A 405 1.34 15.66 -5.10
N ALA A 406 2.01 15.46 -3.96
CA ALA A 406 2.95 16.42 -3.40
C ALA A 406 4.19 16.68 -4.28
N TRP A 407 4.55 15.78 -5.20
CA TRP A 407 5.66 16.03 -6.13
C TRP A 407 5.39 17.22 -7.05
N ALA A 408 4.13 17.44 -7.44
CA ALA A 408 3.72 18.62 -8.21
C ALA A 408 3.99 19.93 -7.45
N GLU A 409 3.97 19.90 -6.11
CA GLU A 409 4.27 21.07 -5.28
C GLU A 409 5.77 21.22 -5.04
N LEU A 410 6.45 20.11 -4.77
CA LEU A 410 7.86 20.08 -4.38
C LEU A 410 8.83 20.33 -5.54
N LEU A 411 8.50 19.83 -6.73
CA LEU A 411 9.36 19.93 -7.91
C LEU A 411 8.80 20.92 -8.96
N ARG A 412 7.86 21.77 -8.54
CA ARG A 412 7.38 22.88 -9.36
C ARG A 412 8.60 23.71 -9.77
N SER A 413 8.76 23.93 -11.08
CA SER A 413 9.84 24.78 -11.57
C SER A 413 9.65 26.18 -10.96
N PRO A 414 10.68 26.78 -10.34
CA PRO A 414 10.56 28.17 -9.91
C PRO A 414 10.24 29.00 -11.16
N THR A 415 9.16 29.78 -11.05
CA THR A 415 8.68 30.67 -12.14
C THR A 415 9.56 31.90 -12.24
#